data_AF-A0A930MQQ8-F1
#
_entry.id   AF-A0A930MQQ8-F1
#
_cell.length_a   1.000
_cell.length_b   1.000
_cell.length_c   1.000
_cell.angle_alpha   90.00
_cell.angle_beta   90.00
_cell.angle_gamma   90.00
#
_symmetry.space_group_name_H-M   'P 1'
#
loop_
_entity.id
_entity.type
_entity.pdbx_description
1 polymer ?
#
loop_
_entity_poly.entity_id
_entity_poly.type
_entity_poly.pdbx_seq_one_letter_code
_entity_poly.pdbx_strand_id
1 'polypeptide(L)'
;MRDYARMGDKELRFNGENLSAVLHDLRETKNGIEDIRKIIDDLPDNGIEKMGFILTSARDVMLLLHESGGIQMDARQLSDGTLRCLAILAAVYSEPEGSMIVVEELDNGIHPSRIAKLLHAIQQIAAERHLTLVVTTHNPAVMDAVDPDHMDGLVLCYRSKENGASTFTRIVDLPDYLRLVAKGSTGELAEQNAFVQSIYHPRERGKMSYTWLKEDVL
;
A
#
# COMPACT_ATOMS: atom_id res chain seq x y z
N MET A 1 11.70 -0.26 14.19
CA MET A 1 10.30 -0.57 14.60
C MET A 1 10.23 -1.45 15.84
N ARG A 2 11.21 -2.33 16.09
CA ARG A 2 11.13 -3.38 17.13
C ARG A 2 11.63 -2.94 18.52
N ASP A 3 12.37 -1.85 18.58
CA ASP A 3 12.93 -1.36 19.83
C ASP A 3 11.99 -0.36 20.52
N TYR A 4 12.32 -0.07 21.78
CA TYR A 4 11.69 1.01 22.53
C TYR A 4 11.94 2.36 21.84
N ALA A 5 10.90 3.17 21.76
CA ALA A 5 10.95 4.53 21.23
C ALA A 5 10.68 5.55 22.34
N ARG A 6 11.24 6.76 22.22
CA ARG A 6 10.98 7.85 23.16
C ARG A 6 9.56 8.37 22.95
N MET A 7 8.75 8.46 24.01
CA MET A 7 7.35 8.91 23.90
C MET A 7 7.18 10.32 23.31
N GLY A 8 8.20 11.16 23.38
CA GLY A 8 8.16 12.52 22.80
C GLY A 8 8.34 12.55 21.29
N ASP A 9 8.67 11.42 20.66
CA ASP A 9 8.96 11.32 19.23
C ASP A 9 7.68 11.02 18.45
N LYS A 10 6.96 12.08 18.09
CA LYS A 10 5.59 12.02 17.54
C LYS A 10 5.52 11.99 16.02
N GLU A 11 6.59 12.37 15.33
CA GLU A 11 6.65 12.42 13.88
C GLU A 11 7.27 11.12 13.37
N LEU A 12 6.56 10.39 12.51
CA LEU A 12 7.05 9.10 12.06
C LEU A 12 8.35 9.27 11.25
N ARG A 13 9.41 8.63 11.71
CA ARG A 13 10.70 8.66 10.99
C ARG A 13 10.60 7.86 9.70
N PHE A 14 11.46 8.20 8.73
CA PHE A 14 11.50 7.55 7.41
C PHE A 14 11.59 6.01 7.46
N ASN A 15 12.31 5.44 8.44
CA ASN A 15 12.45 3.99 8.61
C ASN A 15 11.43 3.38 9.60
N GLY A 16 10.49 4.17 10.10
CA GLY A 16 9.50 3.79 11.09
C GLY A 16 10.08 3.38 12.46
N GLU A 17 11.34 3.71 12.78
CA GLU A 17 11.95 3.19 14.01
C GLU A 17 11.22 3.58 15.29
N ASN A 18 10.57 4.73 15.29
CA ASN A 18 9.76 5.27 16.38
C ASN A 18 8.26 4.90 16.30
N LEU A 19 7.88 3.89 15.52
CA LEU A 19 6.49 3.45 15.33
C LEU A 19 5.70 3.34 16.66
N SER A 20 6.31 2.72 17.68
CA SER A 20 5.68 2.57 19.00
C SER A 20 5.30 3.91 19.65
N ALA A 21 6.10 4.96 19.46
CA ALA A 21 5.84 6.28 20.01
C ALA A 21 4.73 7.01 19.24
N VAL A 22 4.73 6.91 17.90
CA VAL A 22 3.68 7.50 17.06
C VAL A 22 2.33 6.85 17.34
N LEU A 23 2.25 5.52 17.39
CA LEU A 23 1.01 4.80 17.72
C LEU A 23 0.51 5.15 19.14
N HIS A 24 1.43 5.34 20.09
CA HIS A 24 1.07 5.80 21.42
C HIS A 24 0.51 7.22 21.41
N ASP A 25 1.12 8.15 20.66
CA ASP A 25 0.61 9.52 20.53
C ASP A 25 -0.77 9.55 19.85
N LEU A 26 -0.98 8.72 18.82
CA LEU A 26 -2.29 8.53 18.20
C LEU A 26 -3.32 8.11 19.24
N ARG A 27 -3.05 7.09 20.06
CA ARG A 27 -3.96 6.65 21.13
C ARG A 27 -4.40 7.78 22.07
N GLU A 28 -3.51 8.72 22.39
CA GLU A 28 -3.80 9.79 23.36
C GLU A 28 -4.43 11.03 22.73
N THR A 29 -4.17 11.32 21.45
CA THR A 29 -4.49 12.63 20.84
C THR A 29 -5.40 12.56 19.60
N LYS A 30 -5.50 11.41 18.92
CA LYS A 30 -6.21 11.24 17.65
C LYS A 30 -7.01 9.93 17.66
N ASN A 31 -8.31 9.97 17.39
CA ASN A 31 -9.19 8.78 17.42
C ASN A 31 -8.84 7.63 16.43
N GLY A 32 -7.71 7.66 15.72
CA GLY A 32 -7.33 6.66 14.73
C GLY A 32 -6.88 5.30 15.29
N ILE A 33 -6.54 5.16 16.58
CA ILE A 33 -5.97 3.90 17.09
C ILE A 33 -6.95 2.72 17.01
N GLU A 34 -8.25 2.96 17.22
CA GLU A 34 -9.28 1.92 17.12
C GLU A 34 -9.54 1.53 15.66
N ASP A 35 -9.45 2.50 14.73
CA ASP A 35 -9.60 2.22 13.32
C ASP A 35 -8.38 1.47 12.77
N ILE A 36 -7.16 1.84 13.19
CA ILE A 36 -5.95 1.05 12.95
C ILE A 36 -6.15 -0.36 13.48
N ARG A 37 -6.60 -0.53 14.73
CA ARG A 37 -6.84 -1.85 15.33
C ARG A 37 -7.82 -2.68 14.49
N LYS A 38 -8.93 -2.11 14.03
CA LYS A 38 -9.90 -2.81 13.18
C LYS A 38 -9.30 -3.23 11.83
N ILE A 39 -8.52 -2.37 11.20
CA ILE A 39 -7.88 -2.68 9.91
C ILE A 39 -6.86 -3.82 10.08
N ILE A 40 -6.11 -3.82 11.20
CA ILE A 40 -5.14 -4.87 11.48
C ILE A 40 -5.74 -6.14 12.10
N ASP A 41 -6.98 -6.10 12.60
CA ASP A 41 -7.64 -7.26 13.20
C ASP A 41 -7.68 -8.44 12.22
N ASP A 42 -7.86 -8.12 10.95
CA ASP A 42 -7.85 -9.06 9.83
C ASP A 42 -6.43 -9.41 9.31
N LEU A 43 -5.35 -8.94 9.94
CA LEU A 43 -3.96 -9.15 9.48
C LEU A 43 -3.22 -10.35 10.09
N PRO A 44 -3.43 -10.77 11.35
CA PRO A 44 -3.01 -12.08 11.81
C PRO A 44 -4.08 -13.15 11.53
N ASP A 45 -3.73 -14.41 11.75
CA ASP A 45 -4.71 -15.52 11.66
C ASP A 45 -5.58 -15.60 12.93
N ASN A 46 -5.02 -15.17 14.07
CA ASN A 46 -5.71 -14.99 15.34
C ASN A 46 -5.88 -13.47 15.53
N GLY A 47 -7.06 -12.92 15.27
CA GLY A 47 -7.31 -11.47 15.26
C GLY A 47 -6.82 -10.71 16.50
N ILE A 48 -6.65 -9.40 16.36
CA ILE A 48 -6.10 -8.50 17.39
C ILE A 48 -7.23 -7.90 18.22
N GLU A 49 -7.40 -8.45 19.43
CA GLU A 49 -8.39 -7.98 20.40
C GLU A 49 -8.07 -6.57 20.91
N LYS A 50 -6.78 -6.28 21.15
CA LYS A 50 -6.38 -5.01 21.77
C LYS A 50 -4.97 -4.58 21.37
N MET A 51 -4.81 -3.26 21.20
CA MET A 51 -3.52 -2.59 21.10
C MET A 51 -3.17 -1.90 22.42
N GLY A 52 -2.00 -2.23 22.96
CA GLY A 52 -1.46 -1.72 24.22
C GLY A 52 -0.01 -1.26 24.07
N PHE A 53 0.57 -0.81 25.20
CA PHE A 53 1.91 -0.24 25.22
C PHE A 53 2.63 -0.59 26.53
N ILE A 54 3.90 -0.97 26.42
CA ILE A 54 4.80 -1.15 27.57
C ILE A 54 5.56 0.15 27.77
N LEU A 55 5.41 0.75 28.96
CA LEU A 55 6.03 2.02 29.32
C LEU A 55 7.15 1.82 30.34
N THR A 56 8.26 2.54 30.16
CA THR A 56 9.37 2.56 31.11
C THR A 56 9.34 3.82 31.96
N SER A 57 10.02 3.80 33.12
CA SER A 57 10.22 5.00 33.96
C SER A 57 11.00 6.11 33.24
N ALA A 58 11.79 5.75 32.22
CA ALA A 58 12.51 6.69 31.37
C ALA A 58 11.65 7.30 30.25
N ARG A 59 10.33 7.06 30.25
CA ARG A 59 9.38 7.52 29.21
C ARG A 59 9.70 6.95 27.84
N ASP A 60 10.12 5.69 27.81
CA ASP A 60 10.18 4.90 26.58
C ASP A 60 8.91 4.07 26.44
N VAL A 61 8.54 3.78 25.20
CA VAL A 61 7.32 3.06 24.84
C VAL A 61 7.60 1.98 23.80
N MET A 62 6.98 0.83 23.98
CA MET A 62 6.98 -0.28 23.03
C MET A 62 5.55 -0.76 22.78
N LEU A 63 5.21 -0.96 21.51
CA LEU A 63 3.92 -1.53 21.11
C LEU A 63 3.74 -2.94 21.67
N LEU A 64 2.54 -3.21 22.17
CA LEU A 64 2.09 -4.52 22.62
C LEU A 64 0.76 -4.87 21.96
N LEU A 65 0.68 -5.99 21.26
CA LEU A 65 -0.57 -6.49 20.70
C LEU A 65 -1.09 -7.64 21.55
N HIS A 66 -2.40 -7.68 21.72
CA HIS A 66 -3.12 -8.77 22.36
C HIS A 66 -3.89 -9.52 21.27
N GLU A 67 -3.47 -10.75 20.99
CA GLU A 67 -4.18 -11.64 20.08
C GLU A 67 -5.32 -12.38 20.78
N SER A 68 -6.26 -12.81 19.95
CA SER A 68 -7.35 -13.70 20.34
C SER A 68 -6.80 -14.96 21.00
N GLY A 69 -7.35 -15.31 22.16
CA GLY A 69 -6.84 -16.43 22.98
C GLY A 69 -5.81 -16.02 24.05
N GLY A 70 -5.60 -14.72 24.27
CA GLY A 70 -4.85 -14.19 25.42
C GLY A 70 -3.34 -14.12 25.22
N ILE A 71 -2.85 -14.33 23.99
CA ILE A 71 -1.43 -14.20 23.65
C ILE A 71 -1.06 -12.71 23.59
N GLN A 72 0.06 -12.35 24.21
CA GLN A 72 0.62 -11.00 24.15
C GLN A 72 1.92 -11.02 23.36
N MET A 73 2.07 -10.10 22.44
CA MET A 73 3.25 -9.97 21.59
C MET A 73 3.73 -8.54 21.55
N ASP A 74 4.97 -8.31 21.94
CA ASP A 74 5.59 -7.01 21.72
C ASP A 74 6.04 -6.82 20.26
N ALA A 75 6.43 -5.60 19.91
CA ALA A 75 6.91 -5.26 18.57
C ALA A 75 8.02 -6.17 18.04
N ARG A 76 8.83 -6.80 18.91
CA ARG A 76 9.93 -7.68 18.50
C ARG A 76 9.44 -9.02 17.98
N GLN A 77 8.27 -9.45 18.40
CA GLN A 77 7.66 -10.72 18.01
C GLN A 77 6.78 -10.61 16.76
N LEU A 78 6.40 -9.40 16.35
CA LEU A 78 5.53 -9.17 15.20
C LEU A 78 6.22 -9.49 13.87
N SER A 79 5.46 -9.95 12.88
CA SER A 79 5.97 -10.13 11.52
C SER A 79 6.35 -8.79 10.88
N ASP A 80 7.28 -8.80 9.92
CA ASP A 80 7.66 -7.58 9.19
C ASP A 80 6.46 -6.96 8.46
N GLY A 81 5.59 -7.79 7.87
CA GLY A 81 4.35 -7.35 7.24
C GLY A 81 3.41 -6.62 8.21
N THR A 82 3.23 -7.16 9.43
CA THR A 82 2.41 -6.51 10.46
C THR A 82 2.99 -5.14 10.86
N LEU A 83 4.30 -5.07 11.10
CA LEU A 83 4.97 -3.81 11.45
C LEU A 83 4.87 -2.78 10.32
N ARG A 84 5.00 -3.22 9.07
CA ARG A 84 4.88 -2.37 7.90
C ARG A 84 3.46 -1.84 7.72
N CYS A 85 2.44 -2.70 7.81
CA CYS A 85 1.04 -2.26 7.80
C CYS A 85 0.79 -1.20 8.88
N LEU A 86 1.25 -1.46 10.10
CA LEU A 86 1.14 -0.52 11.21
C LEU A 86 1.87 0.79 10.94
N ALA A 87 3.05 0.76 10.33
CA ALA A 87 3.80 1.96 9.98
C ALA A 87 3.10 2.81 8.91
N ILE A 88 2.57 2.19 7.87
CA ILE A 88 1.81 2.88 6.82
C ILE A 88 0.54 3.48 7.41
N LEU A 89 -0.21 2.72 8.21
CA LEU A 89 -1.39 3.20 8.91
C LEU A 89 -1.05 4.35 9.85
N ALA A 90 0.03 4.23 10.64
CA ALA A 90 0.51 5.30 11.49
C ALA A 90 0.83 6.57 10.67
N ALA A 91 1.46 6.44 9.50
CA ALA A 91 1.75 7.58 8.62
C ALA A 91 0.45 8.28 8.19
N VAL A 92 -0.50 7.55 7.61
CA VAL A 92 -1.75 8.14 7.10
C VAL A 92 -2.65 8.73 8.19
N TYR A 93 -2.47 8.37 9.47
CA TYR A 93 -3.20 8.98 10.61
C TYR A 93 -2.41 10.09 11.32
N SER A 94 -1.08 10.03 11.32
CA SER A 94 -0.24 10.96 12.09
C SER A 94 0.15 12.20 11.30
N GLU A 95 0.36 12.08 9.99
CA GLU A 95 0.78 13.19 9.14
C GLU A 95 -0.25 14.33 9.10
N PRO A 96 0.17 15.60 8.89
CA PRO A 96 -0.76 16.71 8.73
C PRO A 96 -1.75 16.50 7.57
N GLU A 97 -2.95 17.07 7.69
CA GLU A 97 -3.94 17.08 6.61
C GLU A 97 -3.37 17.79 5.36
N GLY A 98 -3.68 17.30 4.17
CA GLY A 98 -3.15 17.88 2.93
C GLY A 98 -1.69 17.51 2.60
N SER A 99 -1.03 16.67 3.42
CA SER A 99 0.36 16.26 3.18
C SER A 99 0.49 15.22 2.07
N MET A 100 1.74 15.00 1.62
CA MET A 100 2.08 13.93 0.70
C MET A 100 2.81 12.81 1.45
N ILE A 101 2.36 11.58 1.25
CA ILE A 101 2.97 10.37 1.81
C ILE A 101 3.49 9.52 0.64
N VAL A 102 4.77 9.17 0.70
CA VAL A 102 5.41 8.30 -0.29
C VAL A 102 5.75 6.97 0.38
N VAL A 103 5.25 5.87 -0.17
CA VAL A 103 5.52 4.52 0.31
C VAL A 103 6.19 3.72 -0.80
N GLU A 104 7.44 3.34 -0.59
CA GLU A 104 8.15 2.44 -1.49
C GLU A 104 7.75 0.98 -1.21
N GLU A 105 7.48 0.22 -2.27
CA GLU A 105 7.13 -1.20 -2.23
C GLU A 105 6.09 -1.50 -1.15
N LEU A 106 4.92 -0.86 -1.23
CA LEU A 106 3.85 -0.96 -0.22
C LEU A 106 3.61 -2.40 0.27
N ASP A 107 3.68 -3.36 -0.65
CA ASP A 107 3.36 -4.76 -0.46
C ASP A 107 4.49 -5.63 0.10
N ASN A 108 5.74 -5.14 0.13
CA ASN A 108 6.86 -5.99 0.50
C ASN A 108 6.74 -6.46 1.97
N GLY A 109 6.80 -7.78 2.19
CA GLY A 109 6.58 -8.44 3.48
C GLY A 109 5.11 -8.67 3.86
N ILE A 110 4.14 -8.21 3.05
CA ILE A 110 2.70 -8.35 3.29
C ILE A 110 2.12 -9.45 2.41
N HIS A 111 1.27 -10.31 2.98
CA HIS A 111 0.61 -11.36 2.21
C HIS A 111 -0.38 -10.76 1.19
N PRO A 112 -0.41 -11.24 -0.08
CA PRO A 112 -1.25 -10.67 -1.13
C PRO A 112 -2.74 -10.52 -0.78
N SER A 113 -3.32 -11.51 -0.08
CA SER A 113 -4.73 -11.45 0.35
C SER A 113 -5.07 -10.28 1.29
N ARG A 114 -4.06 -9.66 1.91
CA ARG A 114 -4.22 -8.58 2.89
C ARG A 114 -3.93 -7.19 2.31
N ILE A 115 -3.23 -7.13 1.18
CA ILE A 115 -2.86 -5.89 0.49
C ILE A 115 -4.11 -5.09 0.09
N ALA A 116 -5.12 -5.74 -0.49
CA ALA A 116 -6.31 -5.05 -0.96
C ALA A 116 -7.03 -4.28 0.17
N LYS A 117 -7.16 -4.93 1.33
CA LYS A 117 -7.76 -4.30 2.52
C LYS A 117 -6.94 -3.11 3.00
N LEU A 118 -5.62 -3.26 3.06
CA LEU A 118 -4.73 -2.15 3.44
C LEU A 118 -4.86 -0.99 2.45
N LEU A 119 -4.82 -1.28 1.15
CA LEU A 119 -4.90 -0.27 0.09
C LEU A 119 -6.22 0.50 0.15
N HIS A 120 -7.36 -0.19 0.28
CA HIS A 120 -8.66 0.45 0.44
C HIS A 120 -8.74 1.32 1.69
N ALA A 121 -8.22 0.82 2.82
CA ALA A 121 -8.20 1.58 4.06
C ALA A 121 -7.37 2.86 3.92
N ILE A 122 -6.15 2.79 3.38
CA ILE A 122 -5.30 3.98 3.21
C ILE A 122 -5.85 4.93 2.15
N GLN A 123 -6.50 4.45 1.09
CA GLN A 123 -7.17 5.30 0.11
C GLN A 123 -8.33 6.07 0.73
N GLN A 124 -9.16 5.40 1.53
CA GLN A 124 -10.26 6.05 2.25
C GLN A 124 -9.74 7.12 3.21
N ILE A 125 -8.76 6.78 4.05
CA ILE A 125 -8.18 7.73 5.01
C ILE A 125 -7.51 8.90 4.28
N ALA A 126 -6.81 8.63 3.18
CA ALA A 126 -6.18 9.67 2.37
C ALA A 126 -7.22 10.62 1.76
N ALA A 127 -8.35 10.10 1.26
CA ALA A 127 -9.43 10.93 0.74
C ALA A 127 -10.06 11.81 1.83
N GLU A 128 -10.37 11.22 3.00
CA GLU A 128 -10.96 11.91 4.15
C GLU A 128 -10.04 13.02 4.70
N ARG A 129 -8.72 12.80 4.68
CA ARG A 129 -7.71 13.72 5.21
C ARG A 129 -6.99 14.52 4.12
N HIS A 130 -7.51 14.50 2.90
CA HIS A 130 -6.96 15.20 1.73
C HIS A 130 -5.47 14.92 1.48
N LEU A 131 -4.99 13.73 1.80
CA LEU A 131 -3.60 13.33 1.62
C LEU A 131 -3.32 12.93 0.17
N THR A 132 -2.12 13.26 -0.31
CA THR A 132 -1.62 12.72 -1.57
C THR A 132 -0.77 11.48 -1.30
N LEU A 133 -1.27 10.30 -1.68
CA LEU A 133 -0.54 9.05 -1.51
C LEU A 133 0.19 8.67 -2.81
N VAL A 134 1.51 8.50 -2.74
CA VAL A 134 2.33 7.98 -3.84
C VAL A 134 2.89 6.63 -3.42
N VAL A 135 2.55 5.59 -4.16
CA VAL A 135 2.95 4.21 -3.85
C VAL A 135 3.73 3.62 -5.01
N THR A 136 4.81 2.91 -4.71
CA THR A 136 5.44 2.00 -5.67
C THR A 136 5.15 0.55 -5.32
N THR A 137 5.07 -0.31 -6.33
CA THR A 137 4.83 -1.74 -6.16
C THR A 137 5.32 -2.50 -7.39
N HIS A 138 5.75 -3.74 -7.17
CA HIS A 138 5.98 -4.73 -8.21
C HIS A 138 4.94 -5.86 -8.18
N ASN A 139 3.92 -5.74 -7.31
CA ASN A 139 2.96 -6.78 -7.05
C ASN A 139 1.66 -6.57 -7.83
N PRO A 140 1.34 -7.47 -8.76
CA PRO A 140 0.12 -7.44 -9.56
C PRO A 140 -1.16 -7.37 -8.72
N ALA A 141 -1.17 -7.97 -7.53
CA ALA A 141 -2.32 -7.93 -6.63
C ALA A 141 -2.62 -6.51 -6.12
N VAL A 142 -1.63 -5.62 -6.02
CA VAL A 142 -1.86 -4.20 -5.71
C VAL A 142 -2.59 -3.54 -6.86
N MET A 143 -2.18 -3.80 -8.11
CA MET A 143 -2.80 -3.21 -9.29
C MET A 143 -4.27 -3.62 -9.41
N ASP A 144 -4.57 -4.91 -9.18
CA ASP A 144 -5.93 -5.43 -9.19
C ASP A 144 -6.80 -4.98 -8.01
N ALA A 145 -6.18 -4.53 -6.93
CA ALA A 145 -6.88 -3.99 -5.78
C ALA A 145 -7.25 -2.51 -5.93
N VAL A 146 -6.66 -1.78 -6.89
CA VAL A 146 -7.00 -0.37 -7.11
C VAL A 146 -8.45 -0.27 -7.59
N ASP A 147 -9.22 0.60 -6.95
CA ASP A 147 -10.60 0.89 -7.33
C ASP A 147 -10.67 1.36 -8.80
N PRO A 148 -11.62 0.87 -9.61
CA PRO A 148 -11.87 1.35 -10.97
C PRO A 148 -11.92 2.88 -11.12
N ASP A 149 -12.47 3.60 -10.12
CA ASP A 149 -12.57 5.06 -10.14
C ASP A 149 -11.21 5.76 -9.97
N HIS A 150 -10.18 5.03 -9.53
CA HIS A 150 -8.80 5.50 -9.32
C HIS A 150 -7.80 4.92 -10.33
N MET A 151 -8.27 4.32 -11.43
CA MET A 151 -7.40 3.76 -12.48
C MET A 151 -6.51 4.80 -13.16
N ASP A 152 -6.89 6.07 -13.14
CA ASP A 152 -6.08 7.18 -13.64
C ASP A 152 -4.83 7.44 -12.79
N GLY A 153 -4.82 6.97 -11.54
CA GLY A 153 -3.66 6.97 -10.65
C GLY A 153 -2.63 5.87 -10.94
N LEU A 154 -2.96 4.88 -11.78
CA LEU A 154 -2.02 3.81 -12.12
C LEU A 154 -1.01 4.27 -13.19
N VAL A 155 0.23 4.48 -12.72
CA VAL A 155 1.35 4.92 -13.54
C VAL A 155 2.33 3.76 -13.77
N LEU A 156 2.55 3.43 -15.03
CA LEU A 156 3.55 2.46 -15.46
C LEU A 156 4.92 3.13 -15.58
N CYS A 157 5.92 2.57 -14.91
CA CYS A 157 7.33 2.93 -15.08
C CYS A 157 8.01 1.90 -16.01
N TYR A 158 8.65 2.35 -17.08
CA TYR A 158 9.35 1.48 -18.05
C TYR A 158 10.58 2.17 -18.64
N ARG A 159 11.44 1.42 -19.35
CA ARG A 159 12.65 1.96 -20.00
C ARG A 159 12.35 2.34 -21.45
N SER A 160 12.64 3.56 -21.86
CA SER A 160 12.54 3.95 -23.28
C SER A 160 13.56 3.17 -24.13
N LYS A 161 13.11 2.61 -25.25
CA LYS A 161 14.00 1.95 -26.22
C LYS A 161 14.86 2.94 -27.01
N GLU A 162 14.49 4.21 -27.06
CA GLU A 162 15.21 5.23 -27.84
C GLU A 162 16.48 5.70 -27.14
N ASN A 163 16.41 5.97 -25.83
CA ASN A 163 17.50 6.56 -25.07
C ASN A 163 17.86 5.78 -23.78
N GLY A 164 17.15 4.70 -23.48
CA GLY A 164 17.36 3.90 -22.28
C GLY A 164 16.91 4.57 -20.98
N ALA A 165 16.30 5.76 -20.99
CA ALA A 165 15.85 6.43 -19.77
C ALA A 165 14.58 5.80 -19.17
N SER A 166 14.38 5.93 -17.86
CA SER A 166 13.10 5.58 -17.23
C SER A 166 12.04 6.60 -17.63
N THR A 167 10.87 6.10 -18.04
CA THR A 167 9.72 6.87 -18.51
C THR A 167 8.47 6.42 -17.77
N PHE A 168 7.52 7.33 -17.62
CA PHE A 168 6.27 7.11 -16.90
C PHE A 168 5.09 7.41 -17.83
N THR A 169 4.08 6.56 -17.82
CA THR A 169 2.81 6.79 -18.50
C THR A 169 1.67 6.26 -17.66
N ARG A 170 0.53 6.96 -17.62
CA ARG A 170 -0.68 6.39 -17.04
C ARG A 170 -1.16 5.25 -17.93
N ILE A 171 -1.64 4.16 -17.33
CA ILE A 171 -2.15 3.03 -18.11
C ILE A 171 -3.38 3.44 -18.95
N VAL A 172 -4.21 4.34 -18.42
CA VAL A 172 -5.42 4.85 -19.09
C VAL A 172 -5.12 5.71 -20.32
N ASP A 173 -3.93 6.29 -20.40
CA ASP A 173 -3.50 7.10 -21.54
C ASP A 173 -2.95 6.24 -22.70
N LEU A 174 -2.80 4.93 -22.50
CA LEU A 174 -2.27 4.05 -23.53
C LEU A 174 -3.23 3.97 -24.72
N PRO A 175 -2.74 4.09 -25.97
CA PRO A 175 -3.57 4.05 -27.17
C PRO A 175 -4.46 2.81 -27.30
N ASP A 176 -4.01 1.69 -26.71
CA ASP A 176 -4.61 0.36 -26.73
C ASP A 176 -5.28 -0.03 -25.38
N TYR A 177 -5.39 0.90 -24.42
CA TYR A 177 -5.84 0.64 -23.04
C TYR A 177 -7.13 -0.20 -22.98
N LEU A 178 -8.21 0.26 -23.61
CA LEU A 178 -9.52 -0.41 -23.58
C LEU A 178 -9.47 -1.86 -24.09
N ARG A 179 -8.60 -2.12 -25.07
CA ARG A 179 -8.41 -3.46 -25.63
C ARG A 179 -7.66 -4.37 -24.65
N LEU A 180 -6.67 -3.83 -23.95
CA LEU A 180 -5.87 -4.57 -22.97
C LEU A 180 -6.75 -4.98 -21.80
N VAL A 181 -7.46 -4.04 -21.17
CA VAL A 181 -8.33 -4.33 -20.00
C VAL A 181 -9.54 -5.21 -20.35
N ALA A 182 -9.89 -5.33 -21.63
CA ALA A 182 -10.91 -6.30 -22.07
C ALA A 182 -10.40 -7.76 -22.07
N LYS A 183 -9.09 -7.99 -21.97
CA LYS A 183 -8.46 -9.31 -22.04
C LYS A 183 -8.13 -9.95 -20.69
N GLY A 184 -8.08 -9.16 -19.61
CA GLY A 184 -7.70 -9.64 -18.29
C GLY A 184 -7.63 -8.52 -17.27
N SER A 185 -7.29 -8.87 -16.03
CA SER A 185 -7.09 -7.89 -14.96
C SER A 185 -5.84 -7.04 -15.19
N THR A 186 -5.75 -5.89 -14.54
CA THR A 186 -4.56 -5.02 -14.65
C THR A 186 -3.28 -5.70 -14.16
N GLY A 187 -3.38 -6.53 -13.13
CA GLY A 187 -2.31 -7.34 -12.58
C GLY A 187 -1.85 -8.41 -13.55
N GLU A 188 -2.78 -9.20 -14.09
CA GLU A 188 -2.47 -10.23 -15.10
C GLU A 188 -1.76 -9.62 -16.32
N LEU A 189 -2.24 -8.48 -16.81
CA LEU A 189 -1.63 -7.77 -17.94
C LEU A 189 -0.24 -7.22 -17.60
N ALA A 190 -0.02 -6.80 -16.35
CA ALA A 190 1.29 -6.35 -15.89
C ALA A 190 2.28 -7.51 -15.77
N GLU A 191 1.86 -8.67 -15.24
CA GLU A 191 2.67 -9.90 -15.19
C GLU A 191 3.12 -10.35 -16.58
N GLN A 192 2.22 -10.27 -17.56
CA GLN A 192 2.49 -10.60 -18.95
C GLN A 192 3.27 -9.51 -19.68
N ASN A 193 3.63 -8.42 -19.00
CA ASN A 193 4.31 -7.26 -19.57
C ASN A 193 3.54 -6.62 -20.74
N ALA A 194 2.21 -6.82 -20.80
CA ALA A 194 1.37 -6.47 -21.95
C ALA A 194 1.29 -4.96 -22.17
N PHE A 195 1.26 -4.16 -21.10
CA PHE A 195 1.26 -2.70 -21.19
C PHE A 195 2.53 -2.17 -21.85
N VAL A 196 3.70 -2.62 -21.40
CA VAL A 196 4.99 -2.21 -21.97
C VAL A 196 5.12 -2.68 -23.43
N GLN A 197 4.68 -3.91 -23.73
CA GLN A 197 4.69 -4.40 -25.11
C GLN A 197 3.81 -3.58 -26.04
N SER A 198 2.65 -3.11 -25.56
CA SER A 198 1.76 -2.23 -26.34
C SER A 198 2.40 -0.88 -26.68
N ILE A 199 3.27 -0.37 -25.81
CA ILE A 199 4.04 0.87 -26.03
C ILE A 199 5.13 0.64 -27.08
N TYR A 200 5.85 -0.48 -27.00
CA TYR A 200 6.94 -0.77 -27.92
C TYR A 200 6.48 -1.20 -29.30
N HIS A 201 5.29 -1.80 -29.41
CA HIS A 201 4.75 -2.33 -30.66
C HIS A 201 3.31 -1.83 -30.85
N PRO A 202 3.11 -0.51 -31.05
CA PRO A 202 1.78 0.05 -31.24
C PRO A 202 1.14 -0.53 -32.51
N ARG A 203 -0.09 -1.03 -32.41
CA ARG A 203 -0.82 -1.55 -33.56
C ARG A 203 -1.37 -0.41 -34.42
N GLU A 204 -1.39 -0.61 -35.74
CA GLU A 204 -2.08 0.30 -36.66
C GLU A 204 -3.60 0.28 -36.37
N ARG A 205 -4.17 1.44 -36.03
CA ARG A 205 -5.61 1.65 -35.75
C ARG A 205 -6.55 1.40 -36.96
N GLY A 206 -6.05 0.83 -38.06
CA GLY A 206 -6.66 0.89 -39.39
C GLY A 206 -7.71 -0.16 -39.74
N LYS A 207 -8.00 -1.16 -38.90
CA LYS A 207 -9.08 -2.12 -39.19
C LYS A 207 -9.99 -2.27 -37.99
N MET A 208 -11.24 -1.83 -38.15
CA MET A 208 -12.41 -2.17 -37.32
C MET A 208 -12.71 -3.68 -37.43
N SER A 209 -11.74 -4.50 -37.03
CA SER A 209 -11.83 -5.95 -37.04
C SER A 209 -11.87 -6.42 -35.60
N TYR A 210 -13.01 -6.93 -35.17
CA TYR A 210 -13.19 -7.56 -33.85
C TYR A 210 -12.39 -8.88 -33.72
N THR A 211 -11.56 -9.25 -34.70
CA THR A 211 -10.69 -10.44 -34.63
C THR A 211 -9.76 -10.42 -33.43
N TRP A 212 -9.39 -9.24 -32.92
CA TRP A 212 -8.54 -9.11 -31.73
C TRP A 212 -9.17 -9.69 -30.46
N LEU A 213 -10.50 -9.83 -30.39
CA LEU A 213 -11.20 -10.51 -29.28
C LEU A 213 -10.90 -12.01 -29.22
N LYS A 214 -10.47 -12.60 -30.35
CA LYS A 214 -10.12 -14.02 -30.47
C LYS A 214 -8.61 -14.27 -30.44
N GLU A 215 -7.80 -13.22 -30.35
CA GLU A 215 -6.36 -13.33 -30.24
C GLU A 215 -5.97 -13.46 -28.77
N ASP A 216 -5.08 -14.39 -28.45
CA ASP A 216 -4.52 -14.53 -27.11
C ASP A 216 -3.82 -13.25 -26.66
N VAL A 217 -3.68 -13.07 -25.34
CA VAL A 217 -2.77 -12.06 -24.80
C VAL A 217 -1.36 -12.55 -25.12
N LEU A 218 -0.61 -11.75 -25.87
CA LEU A 218 0.72 -12.12 -26.36
C LEU A 218 1.67 -12.49 -25.21
#